data_AF-W4IU45-F1
#
_entry.id   AF-W4IU45-F1
#
_cell.length_a   1.000
_cell.length_b   1.000
_cell.length_c   1.000
_cell.angle_alpha   90.00
_cell.angle_beta   90.00
_cell.angle_gamma   90.00
#
_symmetry.space_group_name_H-M   'P 1'
#
loop_
_entity.id
_entity.type
_entity.pdbx_description
1 polymer ?
#
loop_
_entity_poly.entity_id
_entity_poly.type
_entity_poly.pdbx_seq_one_letter_code
_entity_poly.pdbx_strand_id
1 'polypeptide(L)'
;MVLLLEKLEVSDILFDNEEKEKKEEPRKNQKIESEENLLAPWLFSCQLGTPLSSLQVLLEFNVNNTIELNVKLWKREEDMWINVLEDISSNYNNYLPDSLSLLDLRKAARKCLLNICMNEILIVLRNVPGKSQALYNTTTMTLVAILASAIYEAWKRIELTDPVSLGRIVLVLDGEDVGSRLRAGNKKLKIEPLN
;
A
#
# COMPACT_ATOMS: atom_id res chain seq x y z
N MET A 1 -46.84 58.26 10.37
CA MET A 1 -47.64 57.44 11.31
C MET A 1 -46.70 57.05 12.44
N VAL A 2 -46.77 57.82 13.52
CA VAL A 2 -46.09 57.57 14.80
C VAL A 2 -46.89 56.49 15.54
N LEU A 3 -46.19 55.54 16.17
CA LEU A 3 -46.41 55.02 17.53
C LEU A 3 -45.23 54.03 17.78
N LEU A 4 -44.18 54.36 18.57
CA LEU A 4 -44.13 54.39 20.05
C LEU A 4 -44.35 52.97 20.62
N LEU A 5 -43.55 52.37 21.51
CA LEU A 5 -42.60 52.80 22.55
C LEU A 5 -41.77 51.55 22.92
N GLU A 6 -40.46 51.68 23.17
CA GLU A 6 -39.87 51.69 24.53
C GLU A 6 -40.44 50.65 25.50
N LYS A 7 -39.54 49.88 26.15
CA LYS A 7 -39.18 50.07 27.57
C LYS A 7 -38.28 48.90 28.03
N LEU A 8 -37.06 49.22 28.50
CA LEU A 8 -36.61 49.11 29.90
C LEU A 8 -36.12 47.68 30.21
N GLU A 9 -35.08 47.40 30.99
CA GLU A 9 -34.31 48.16 31.96
C GLU A 9 -33.04 47.34 32.23
N VAL A 10 -31.92 48.03 32.47
CA VAL A 10 -30.71 47.45 33.06
C VAL A 10 -30.81 47.61 34.56
N SER A 11 -30.90 46.51 35.31
CA SER A 11 -30.38 46.26 36.68
C SER A 11 -30.98 44.91 37.15
N ASP A 12 -30.29 43.96 37.80
CA ASP A 12 -29.49 44.07 39.01
C ASP A 12 -28.60 42.80 39.24
N ILE A 13 -27.31 43.04 39.57
CA ILE A 13 -26.51 42.49 40.70
C ILE A 13 -26.35 40.94 40.78
N LEU A 14 -25.15 40.33 40.74
CA LEU A 14 -24.10 40.26 41.80
C LEU A 14 -22.77 39.76 41.20
N PHE A 15 -21.67 40.48 41.40
CA PHE A 15 -20.31 39.93 41.30
C PHE A 15 -19.73 39.81 42.71
N ASP A 16 -19.91 38.63 43.31
CA ASP A 16 -19.12 38.18 44.44
C ASP A 16 -17.82 37.54 43.92
N ASN A 17 -16.71 38.18 44.28
CA ASN A 17 -15.48 37.60 44.83
C ASN A 17 -14.91 36.27 44.32
N GLU A 18 -13.58 36.32 44.17
CA GLU A 18 -12.59 35.25 44.34
C GLU A 18 -12.14 34.46 43.09
N GLU A 19 -10.97 34.90 42.62
CA GLU A 19 -9.86 34.13 42.06
C GLU A 19 -10.02 32.60 42.10
N LYS A 20 -10.18 32.00 40.91
CA LYS A 20 -9.72 30.62 40.67
C LYS A 20 -8.98 30.54 39.35
N GLU A 21 -7.66 30.38 39.47
CA GLU A 21 -6.70 29.99 38.46
C GLU A 21 -7.29 28.94 37.50
N LYS A 22 -7.56 29.34 36.25
CA LYS A 22 -7.76 28.38 35.16
C LYS A 22 -6.38 28.01 34.62
N LYS A 23 -5.88 26.88 35.10
CA LYS A 23 -4.76 26.13 34.54
C LYS A 23 -4.89 26.06 33.02
N GLU A 24 -3.89 26.57 32.31
CA GLU A 24 -3.71 26.36 30.88
C GLU A 24 -3.66 24.84 30.62
N GLU A 25 -4.69 24.32 29.94
CA GLU A 25 -4.61 22.99 29.35
C GLU A 25 -3.60 23.05 28.19
N PRO A 26 -2.56 22.20 28.18
CA PRO A 26 -1.66 22.16 27.04
C PRO A 26 -2.48 21.69 25.84
N ARG A 27 -2.54 22.54 24.81
CA ARG A 27 -3.06 22.18 23.48
C ARG A 27 -2.49 20.82 23.13
N LYS A 28 -3.35 19.80 23.12
CA LYS A 28 -3.02 18.49 22.57
C LYS A 28 -2.55 18.78 21.16
N ASN A 29 -1.23 18.71 20.95
CA ASN A 29 -0.65 18.51 19.64
C ASN A 29 -1.26 17.20 19.15
N GLN A 30 -2.41 17.29 18.49
CA GLN A 30 -2.87 16.27 17.58
C GLN A 30 -1.72 16.15 16.59
N LYS A 31 -0.87 15.13 16.79
CA LYS A 31 0.03 14.66 15.77
C LYS A 31 -0.88 14.39 14.59
N ILE A 32 -0.83 15.28 13.60
CA ILE A 32 -1.40 15.05 12.29
C ILE A 32 -0.85 13.70 11.89
N GLU A 33 -1.73 12.70 11.80
CA GLU A 33 -1.35 11.39 11.29
C GLU A 33 -0.67 11.61 9.95
N SER A 34 0.53 11.04 9.79
CA SER A 34 1.31 11.14 8.56
C SER A 34 0.42 10.85 7.35
N GLU A 35 0.49 11.70 6.31
CA GLU A 35 -0.31 11.63 5.08
C GLU A 35 -0.38 10.22 4.44
N GLU A 36 0.57 9.34 4.77
CA GLU A 36 0.56 7.90 4.43
C GLU A 36 -0.69 7.13 4.92
N ASN A 37 -1.37 7.56 5.99
CA ASN A 37 -2.58 6.91 6.51
C ASN A 37 -3.84 7.20 5.68
N LEU A 38 -3.81 8.19 4.79
CA LEU A 38 -4.97 8.57 3.97
C LEU A 38 -5.02 7.82 2.63
N LEU A 39 -3.95 7.09 2.27
CA LEU A 39 -3.91 6.30 1.04
C LEU A 39 -4.59 4.96 1.26
N ALA A 40 -5.42 4.55 0.30
CA ALA A 40 -6.01 3.23 0.29
C ALA A 40 -4.91 2.16 0.39
N PRO A 41 -5.10 1.12 1.21
CA PRO A 41 -4.13 0.05 1.32
C PRO A 41 -3.93 -0.64 -0.04
N TRP A 42 -2.67 -0.91 -0.35
CA TRP A 42 -2.28 -1.56 -1.61
C TRP A 42 -1.59 -2.89 -1.38
N LEU A 43 -1.05 -3.09 -0.17
CA LEU A 43 -0.32 -4.29 0.20
C LEU A 43 -1.12 -5.03 1.27
N PHE A 44 -1.57 -6.23 0.90
CA PHE A 44 -2.42 -7.03 1.75
C PHE A 44 -1.83 -8.40 2.04
N SER A 45 -2.35 -9.08 3.06
CA SER A 45 -2.14 -10.50 3.30
C SER A 45 -3.45 -11.25 3.38
N CYS A 46 -3.49 -12.48 2.89
CA CYS A 46 -4.63 -13.39 3.05
C CYS A 46 -4.17 -14.77 3.51
N GLN A 47 -5.13 -15.59 3.95
CA GLN A 47 -4.86 -16.96 4.36
C GLN A 47 -4.37 -17.81 3.19
N LEU A 48 -3.33 -18.62 3.44
CA LEU A 48 -2.76 -19.54 2.45
C LEU A 48 -3.84 -20.34 1.71
N GLY A 49 -3.82 -20.27 0.37
CA GLY A 49 -4.71 -21.01 -0.49
C GLY A 49 -6.06 -20.34 -0.74
N THR A 50 -6.22 -19.06 -0.38
CA THR A 50 -7.42 -18.29 -0.71
C THR A 50 -7.65 -18.29 -2.23
N PRO A 51 -8.83 -18.72 -2.74
CA PRO A 51 -9.07 -18.78 -4.19
C PRO A 51 -8.87 -17.42 -4.87
N LEU A 52 -8.25 -17.43 -6.05
CA LEU A 52 -7.98 -16.20 -6.82
C LEU A 52 -9.27 -15.43 -7.12
N SER A 53 -10.35 -16.14 -7.47
CA SER A 53 -11.66 -15.57 -7.73
C SER A 53 -12.25 -14.84 -6.52
N SER A 54 -11.99 -15.32 -5.30
CA SER A 54 -12.43 -14.64 -4.07
C SER A 54 -11.68 -13.33 -3.86
N LEU A 55 -10.37 -13.30 -4.12
CA LEU A 55 -9.56 -12.08 -4.05
C LEU A 55 -10.00 -11.05 -5.11
N GLN A 56 -10.29 -11.51 -6.33
CA GLN A 56 -10.78 -10.68 -7.42
C GLN A 56 -12.12 -10.02 -7.08
N VAL A 57 -13.08 -10.77 -6.53
CA VAL A 57 -14.37 -10.23 -6.10
C VAL A 57 -14.20 -9.26 -4.93
N LEU A 58 -13.43 -9.64 -3.91
CA LEU A 58 -13.25 -8.84 -2.69
C LEU A 58 -12.57 -7.49 -2.97
N LEU A 59 -11.58 -7.49 -3.87
CA LEU A 59 -10.81 -6.30 -4.23
C LEU A 59 -11.35 -5.61 -5.48
N GLU A 60 -12.43 -6.12 -6.09
CA GLU A 60 -13.07 -5.58 -7.28
C GLU A 60 -12.14 -5.50 -8.51
N PHE A 61 -11.34 -6.56 -8.75
CA PHE A 61 -10.47 -6.67 -9.93
C PHE A 61 -11.01 -7.66 -10.96
N ASN A 62 -10.75 -7.37 -12.24
CA ASN A 62 -11.04 -8.29 -13.34
C ASN A 62 -9.96 -9.39 -13.46
N VAL A 63 -10.38 -10.57 -13.93
CA VAL A 63 -9.50 -11.70 -14.23
C VAL A 63 -8.36 -11.32 -15.18
N ASN A 64 -8.65 -10.53 -16.21
CA ASN A 64 -7.67 -10.13 -17.22
C ASN A 64 -6.54 -9.25 -16.68
N ASN A 65 -6.77 -8.61 -15.53
CA ASN A 65 -5.85 -7.68 -14.90
C ASN A 65 -5.21 -8.29 -13.64
N THR A 66 -5.26 -9.61 -13.52
CA THR A 66 -4.74 -10.35 -12.37
C THR A 66 -3.52 -11.18 -12.76
N ILE A 67 -2.49 -11.12 -11.94
CA ILE A 67 -1.24 -11.88 -12.07
C ILE A 67 -1.06 -12.72 -10.82
N GLU A 68 -0.77 -14.01 -11.01
CA GLU A 68 -0.59 -14.97 -9.93
C GLU A 68 0.80 -15.60 -10.00
N LEU A 69 1.63 -15.34 -9.00
CA LEU A 69 3.04 -15.75 -8.98
C LEU A 69 3.31 -16.66 -7.80
N ASN A 70 3.97 -17.80 -8.04
CA ASN A 70 4.37 -18.72 -6.97
C ASN A 70 5.80 -18.45 -6.48
N VAL A 71 5.94 -17.91 -5.27
CA VAL A 71 7.25 -17.48 -4.75
C VAL A 71 8.17 -18.64 -4.38
N LYS A 72 7.65 -19.88 -4.24
CA LYS A 72 8.46 -21.09 -4.00
C LYS A 72 9.41 -21.39 -5.16
N LEU A 73 9.11 -20.89 -6.36
CA LEU A 73 9.94 -21.07 -7.54
C LEU A 73 11.14 -20.12 -7.56
N TRP A 74 11.13 -19.06 -6.75
CA TRP A 74 12.18 -18.06 -6.73
C TRP A 74 13.34 -18.49 -5.84
N LYS A 75 14.50 -18.76 -6.45
CA LYS A 75 15.74 -19.09 -5.73
C LYS A 75 16.74 -17.94 -5.79
N ARG A 76 16.71 -17.18 -6.89
CA ARG A 76 17.54 -16.00 -7.14
C ARG A 76 16.67 -14.84 -7.62
N GLU A 77 17.26 -13.65 -7.61
CA GLU A 77 16.55 -12.44 -8.06
C GLU A 77 16.26 -12.47 -9.55
N GLU A 78 17.14 -13.07 -10.35
CA GLU A 78 16.91 -13.32 -11.77
C GLU A 78 15.68 -14.20 -11.99
N ASP A 79 15.54 -15.30 -11.24
CA ASP A 79 14.39 -16.21 -11.34
C ASP A 79 13.08 -15.48 -11.05
N MET A 80 13.08 -14.59 -10.05
CA MET A 80 11.93 -13.74 -9.72
C MET A 80 11.62 -12.77 -10.86
N TRP A 81 12.61 -12.02 -11.36
CA TRP A 81 12.36 -11.03 -12.41
C TRP A 81 11.93 -11.66 -13.72
N ILE A 82 12.50 -12.82 -14.09
CA ILE A 82 12.06 -13.56 -15.28
C ILE A 82 10.58 -13.93 -15.12
N ASN A 83 10.21 -14.56 -14.01
CA ASN A 83 8.83 -14.98 -13.75
C ASN A 83 7.84 -13.78 -13.79
N VAL A 84 8.18 -12.68 -13.12
CA VAL A 84 7.37 -11.44 -13.14
C VAL A 84 7.24 -10.88 -14.56
N LEU A 85 8.34 -10.80 -15.31
CA LEU A 85 8.34 -10.23 -16.66
C LEU A 85 7.60 -11.12 -17.66
N GLU A 86 7.72 -12.44 -17.56
CA GLU A 86 7.00 -13.41 -18.40
C GLU A 86 5.48 -13.32 -18.19
N ASP A 87 5.04 -13.29 -16.93
CA ASP A 87 3.60 -13.25 -16.63
C ASP A 87 2.97 -11.91 -17.05
N ILE A 88 3.64 -10.79 -16.77
CA ILE A 88 3.16 -9.47 -17.24
C ILE A 88 3.20 -9.38 -18.77
N SER A 89 4.24 -9.92 -19.41
CA SER A 89 4.36 -9.85 -20.88
C SER A 89 3.25 -10.62 -21.60
N SER A 90 2.73 -11.66 -20.95
CA SER A 90 1.63 -12.47 -21.49
C SER A 90 0.30 -11.69 -21.53
N ASN A 91 0.12 -10.70 -20.65
CA ASN A 91 -1.11 -9.92 -20.52
C ASN A 91 -1.01 -8.51 -21.14
N TYR A 92 0.20 -8.00 -21.36
CA TYR A 92 0.44 -6.63 -21.82
C TYR A 92 1.41 -6.58 -23.01
N ASN A 93 2.60 -6.01 -22.82
CA ASN A 93 3.64 -5.86 -23.82
C ASN A 93 4.81 -6.78 -23.47
N ASN A 94 5.56 -7.24 -24.47
CA ASN A 94 6.80 -7.97 -24.20
C ASN A 94 7.83 -7.08 -23.50
N TYR A 95 8.19 -7.43 -22.26
CA TYR A 95 9.22 -6.76 -21.48
C TYR A 95 10.48 -7.59 -21.29
N LEU A 96 10.52 -8.85 -21.75
CA LEU A 96 11.73 -9.65 -21.60
C LEU A 96 12.88 -9.06 -22.41
N PRO A 97 14.05 -8.84 -21.78
CA PRO A 97 15.25 -8.46 -22.49
C PRO A 97 15.85 -9.65 -23.23
N ASP A 98 16.64 -9.38 -24.28
CA ASP A 98 17.38 -10.43 -25.02
C ASP A 98 18.41 -11.16 -24.14
N SER A 99 18.95 -10.46 -23.14
CA SER A 99 19.93 -10.96 -22.17
C SER A 99 19.26 -11.13 -20.82
N LEU A 100 19.34 -12.34 -20.25
CA LEU A 100 18.82 -12.65 -18.91
C LEU A 100 19.82 -12.30 -17.80
N SER A 101 20.71 -11.34 -18.03
CA SER A 101 21.58 -10.81 -16.98
C SER A 101 20.76 -10.05 -15.94
N LEU A 102 21.15 -10.11 -14.66
CA LEU A 102 20.43 -9.41 -13.59
C LEU A 102 20.31 -7.90 -13.84
N LEU A 103 21.33 -7.29 -14.46
CA LEU A 103 21.32 -5.87 -14.79
C LEU A 103 20.22 -5.55 -15.81
N ASP A 104 20.10 -6.36 -16.86
CA ASP A 104 19.13 -6.15 -17.93
C ASP A 104 17.72 -6.47 -17.45
N LEU A 105 17.55 -7.55 -16.67
CA LEU A 105 16.29 -7.90 -16.02
C LEU A 105 15.80 -6.78 -15.10
N ARG A 106 16.66 -6.20 -14.26
CA ARG A 106 16.29 -5.06 -13.40
C ARG A 106 15.88 -3.82 -14.21
N LYS A 107 16.56 -3.53 -15.33
CA LYS A 107 16.19 -2.40 -16.21
C LYS A 107 14.82 -2.64 -16.86
N ALA A 108 14.61 -3.84 -17.40
CA ALA A 108 13.34 -4.26 -17.98
C ALA A 108 12.21 -4.21 -16.94
N ALA A 109 12.43 -4.76 -15.74
CA ALA A 109 11.49 -4.72 -14.63
C ALA A 109 11.10 -3.29 -14.25
N ARG A 110 12.05 -2.36 -14.13
CA ARG A 110 11.72 -0.94 -13.86
C ARG A 110 10.81 -0.33 -14.92
N LYS A 111 11.09 -0.57 -16.21
CA LYS A 111 10.24 -0.08 -17.31
C LYS A 111 8.85 -0.71 -17.27
N CYS A 112 8.79 -2.01 -17.04
CA CYS A 112 7.56 -2.79 -16.91
C CYS A 112 6.70 -2.28 -15.74
N LEU A 113 7.29 -2.16 -14.55
CA LEU A 113 6.61 -1.71 -13.33
C LEU A 113 6.06 -0.29 -13.46
N LEU A 114 6.78 0.62 -14.14
CA LEU A 114 6.26 1.96 -14.43
C LEU A 114 5.01 1.89 -15.33
N ASN A 115 5.01 1.04 -16.35
CA ASN A 115 3.83 0.95 -17.22
C ASN A 115 2.63 0.33 -16.50
N ILE A 116 2.82 -0.75 -15.73
CA ILE A 116 1.69 -1.39 -15.03
C ILE A 116 1.10 -0.51 -13.92
N CYS A 117 1.88 0.39 -13.31
CA CYS A 117 1.38 1.31 -12.30
C CYS A 117 0.43 2.38 -12.88
N MET A 118 0.35 2.51 -14.21
CA MET A 118 -0.64 3.35 -14.89
C MET A 118 -1.97 2.60 -15.16
N ASN A 119 -2.01 1.30 -14.86
CA ASN A 119 -3.16 0.43 -15.11
C ASN A 119 -3.82 0.01 -13.78
N GLU A 120 -4.98 -0.65 -13.89
CA GLU A 120 -5.55 -1.41 -12.78
C GLU A 120 -5.00 -2.83 -12.80
N ILE A 121 -4.23 -3.24 -11.78
CA ILE A 121 -3.61 -4.57 -11.71
C ILE A 121 -3.63 -5.16 -10.29
N LEU A 122 -3.99 -6.44 -10.21
CA LEU A 122 -3.90 -7.26 -8.99
C LEU A 122 -2.76 -8.26 -9.14
N ILE A 123 -1.81 -8.24 -8.22
CA ILE A 123 -0.69 -9.18 -8.15
C ILE A 123 -0.86 -10.03 -6.89
N VAL A 124 -0.95 -11.35 -7.04
CA VAL A 124 -1.06 -12.30 -5.94
C VAL A 124 0.20 -13.13 -5.84
N LEU A 125 0.92 -13.00 -4.73
CA LEU A 125 2.09 -13.82 -4.43
C LEU A 125 1.66 -15.02 -3.60
N ARG A 126 1.69 -16.21 -4.22
CA ARG A 126 1.34 -17.49 -3.61
C ARG A 126 2.47 -18.07 -2.80
N ASN A 127 2.13 -18.72 -1.69
CA ASN A 127 3.05 -19.42 -0.80
C ASN A 127 4.08 -18.52 -0.13
N VAL A 128 3.69 -17.31 0.25
CA VAL A 128 4.58 -16.40 0.99
C VAL A 128 4.86 -16.98 2.38
N PRO A 129 6.14 -17.13 2.78
CA PRO A 129 6.47 -17.65 4.11
C PRO A 129 5.91 -16.77 5.23
N GLY A 130 5.19 -17.40 6.16
CA GLY A 130 4.70 -16.80 7.40
C GLY A 130 5.78 -16.45 8.40
N LYS A 131 5.41 -15.86 9.55
CA LYS A 131 6.36 -15.53 10.63
C LYS A 131 7.23 -16.71 11.07
N SER A 132 6.63 -17.90 11.22
CA SER A 132 7.33 -19.12 11.64
C SER A 132 8.28 -19.67 10.56
N GLN A 133 7.92 -19.51 9.29
CA GLN A 133 8.67 -20.04 8.15
C GLN A 133 9.73 -19.07 7.61
N ALA A 134 9.56 -17.76 7.85
CA ALA A 134 10.43 -16.70 7.32
C ALA A 134 11.90 -16.85 7.76
N LEU A 135 12.15 -17.38 8.97
CA LEU A 135 13.49 -17.64 9.48
C LEU A 135 14.28 -18.67 8.65
N TYR A 136 13.58 -19.60 8.01
CA TYR A 136 14.16 -20.66 7.18
C TYR A 136 14.08 -20.34 5.68
N ASN A 137 13.27 -19.36 5.29
CA ASN A 137 13.00 -18.95 3.90
C ASN A 137 13.43 -17.50 3.66
N THR A 138 14.59 -17.11 4.20
CA THR A 138 15.10 -15.74 4.18
C THR A 138 15.30 -15.20 2.76
N THR A 139 15.78 -16.03 1.83
CA THR A 139 15.94 -15.66 0.42
C THR A 139 14.59 -15.30 -0.21
N THR A 140 13.58 -16.18 -0.10
CA THR A 140 12.24 -15.93 -0.64
C THR A 140 11.63 -14.66 -0.06
N MET A 141 11.75 -14.45 1.26
CA MET A 141 11.27 -13.21 1.90
C MET A 141 12.00 -11.97 1.40
N THR A 142 13.30 -12.09 1.13
CA THR A 142 14.09 -11.00 0.55
C THR A 142 13.61 -10.66 -0.87
N LEU A 143 13.31 -11.67 -1.68
CA LEU A 143 12.79 -11.49 -3.04
C LEU A 143 11.39 -10.85 -3.04
N VAL A 144 10.48 -11.33 -2.18
CA VAL A 144 9.17 -10.69 -1.96
C VAL A 144 9.33 -9.22 -1.56
N ALA A 145 10.27 -8.91 -0.67
CA ALA A 145 10.56 -7.53 -0.26
C ALA A 145 11.14 -6.67 -1.41
N ILE A 146 12.01 -7.23 -2.25
CA ILE A 146 12.56 -6.54 -3.43
C ILE A 146 11.44 -6.18 -4.40
N LEU A 147 10.56 -7.14 -4.74
CA LEU A 147 9.44 -6.90 -5.64
C LEU A 147 8.49 -5.83 -5.09
N ALA A 148 8.06 -5.97 -3.83
CA ALA A 148 7.17 -5.00 -3.20
C ALA A 148 7.80 -3.59 -3.16
N SER A 149 9.09 -3.48 -2.85
CA SER A 149 9.80 -2.19 -2.88
C SER A 149 9.86 -1.60 -4.29
N ALA A 150 10.12 -2.42 -5.31
CA ALA A 150 10.19 -1.96 -6.68
C ALA A 150 8.82 -1.47 -7.20
N ILE A 151 7.73 -2.16 -6.85
CA ILE A 151 6.36 -1.72 -7.12
C ILE A 151 6.08 -0.37 -6.46
N TYR A 152 6.37 -0.26 -5.16
CA TYR A 152 6.17 0.98 -4.40
C TYR A 152 6.98 2.15 -5.00
N GLU A 153 8.22 1.90 -5.41
CA GLU A 153 9.06 2.92 -6.05
C GLU A 153 8.52 3.36 -7.42
N ALA A 154 8.05 2.42 -8.24
CA ALA A 154 7.44 2.74 -9.52
C ALA A 154 6.16 3.55 -9.35
N TRP A 155 5.31 3.14 -8.40
CA TRP A 155 4.10 3.88 -8.05
C TRP A 155 4.44 5.30 -7.58
N LYS A 156 5.28 5.46 -6.55
CA LYS A 156 5.66 6.79 -6.04
C LYS A 156 6.28 7.67 -7.12
N ARG A 157 7.01 7.10 -8.08
CA ARG A 157 7.54 7.85 -9.20
C ARG A 157 6.44 8.43 -10.08
N ILE A 158 5.41 7.65 -10.43
CA ILE A 158 4.29 8.11 -11.27
C ILE A 158 3.41 9.10 -10.50
N GLU A 159 3.13 8.83 -9.24
CA GLU A 159 2.41 9.76 -8.36
C GLU A 159 3.07 11.15 -8.35
N LEU A 160 4.40 11.20 -8.38
CA LEU A 160 5.15 12.46 -8.41
C LEU A 160 5.26 13.09 -9.80
N THR A 161 5.41 12.29 -10.86
CA THR A 161 5.69 12.82 -12.22
C THR A 161 4.44 13.05 -13.06
N ASP A 162 3.43 12.20 -12.90
CA ASP A 162 2.18 12.23 -13.66
C ASP A 162 1.04 11.57 -12.85
N PRO A 163 0.52 12.25 -11.82
CA PRO A 163 -0.50 11.69 -10.94
C PRO A 163 -1.83 11.37 -11.66
N VAL A 164 -2.09 11.98 -12.82
CA VAL A 164 -3.34 11.78 -13.57
C VAL A 164 -3.37 10.42 -14.28
N SER A 165 -2.21 9.90 -14.68
CA SER A 165 -2.10 8.56 -15.27
C SER A 165 -1.97 7.44 -14.24
N LEU A 166 -1.97 7.77 -12.94
CA LEU A 166 -1.79 6.78 -11.91
C LEU A 166 -2.99 5.83 -11.83
N GLY A 167 -2.72 4.54 -12.02
CA GLY A 167 -3.70 3.48 -11.92
C GLY A 167 -3.84 2.92 -10.49
N ARG A 168 -4.47 1.75 -10.39
CA ARG A 168 -4.72 1.06 -9.13
C ARG A 168 -3.94 -0.25 -9.10
N ILE A 169 -2.89 -0.30 -8.30
CA ILE A 169 -2.09 -1.52 -8.10
C ILE A 169 -2.33 -2.10 -6.71
N VAL A 170 -2.62 -3.39 -6.65
CA VAL A 170 -2.76 -4.13 -5.39
C VAL A 170 -1.85 -5.36 -5.40
N LEU A 171 -1.12 -5.55 -4.32
CA LEU A 171 -0.25 -6.69 -4.05
C LEU A 171 -0.79 -7.48 -2.87
N VAL A 172 -1.09 -8.76 -3.07
CA VAL A 172 -1.59 -9.67 -2.02
C VAL A 172 -0.55 -10.73 -1.70
N LEU A 173 -0.24 -10.89 -0.42
CA LEU A 173 0.65 -11.93 0.11
C LEU A 173 -0.19 -13.09 0.64
N ASP A 174 -0.24 -14.19 -0.10
CA ASP A 174 -0.96 -15.40 0.26
C ASP A 174 -0.06 -16.35 1.06
N GLY A 175 -0.27 -16.41 2.37
CA GLY A 175 0.59 -17.14 3.31
C GLY A 175 -0.03 -17.32 4.69
N GLU A 176 0.43 -18.31 5.44
CA GLU A 176 -0.01 -18.51 6.83
C GLU A 176 0.64 -17.48 7.76
N ASP A 177 -0.14 -16.77 8.58
CA ASP A 177 0.37 -15.81 9.58
C ASP A 177 1.46 -14.86 9.02
N VAL A 178 1.19 -14.25 7.86
CA VAL A 178 2.04 -13.19 7.30
C VAL A 178 2.07 -12.00 8.27
N GLY A 179 3.24 -11.43 8.51
CA GLY A 179 3.41 -10.29 9.41
C GLY A 179 2.67 -9.03 8.93
N SER A 180 2.40 -8.09 9.84
CA SER A 180 1.72 -6.83 9.50
C SER A 180 2.63 -5.78 8.83
N ARG A 181 3.91 -6.11 8.60
CA ARG A 181 4.90 -5.23 7.98
C ARG A 181 5.93 -6.04 7.19
N LEU A 182 6.29 -5.54 6.02
CA LEU A 182 7.39 -6.05 5.20
C LEU A 182 8.57 -5.07 5.23
N ARG A 183 9.76 -5.56 5.56
CA ARG A 183 10.98 -4.74 5.51
C ARG A 183 11.68 -4.94 4.17
N ALA A 184 11.86 -3.86 3.42
CA ALA A 184 12.64 -3.84 2.20
C ALA A 184 13.75 -2.79 2.32
N GLY A 185 14.96 -3.23 2.70
CA GLY A 185 16.06 -2.33 3.03
C GLY A 185 15.72 -1.40 4.20
N ASN A 186 15.70 -0.09 3.94
CA ASN A 186 15.33 0.95 4.89
C ASN A 186 13.81 1.21 4.97
N LYS A 187 13.02 0.68 4.03
CA LYS A 187 11.57 0.87 3.97
C LYS A 187 10.84 -0.18 4.82
N LYS A 188 9.75 0.25 5.43
CA LYS A 188 8.79 -0.62 6.13
C LYS A 188 7.43 -0.43 5.48
N LEU A 189 7.01 -1.41 4.69
CA LEU A 189 5.70 -1.40 4.03
C LEU A 189 4.67 -2.00 4.99
N LYS A 190 3.57 -1.29 5.24
CA LYS A 190 2.45 -1.79 6.05
C LYS A 190 1.69 -2.84 5.23
N ILE A 191 1.36 -3.96 5.86
CA ILE A 191 0.53 -5.02 5.28
C ILE A 191 -0.82 -5.00 6.00
N GLU A 192 -1.91 -5.00 5.24
CA GLU A 192 -3.26 -5.08 5.79
C GLU A 192 -3.87 -6.48 5.58
N PRO A 193 -4.47 -7.09 6.61
CA PRO A 193 -5.12 -8.39 6.45
C PRO A 193 -6.43 -8.24 5.67
N LEU A 194 -6.64 -9.13 4.69
CA LEU A 194 -7.95 -9.35 4.08
C LEU A 194 -8.73 -10.28 5.01
N ASN A 195 -9.75 -9.74 5.68
CA ASN A 195 -10.66 -10.48 6.53
C ASN A 195 -11.89 -10.93 5.75
#